data_AF-A0A0X1T6L9-F1
#
_entry.id   AF-A0A0X1T6L9-F1
#
_cell.length_a   1.000
_cell.length_b   1.000
_cell.length_c   1.000
_cell.angle_alpha   90.00
_cell.angle_beta   90.00
_cell.angle_gamma   90.00
#
_symmetry.space_group_name_H-M   'P 1'
#
loop_
_entity.id
_entity.type
_entity.pdbx_description
1 polymer ?
#
loop_
_entity_poly.entity_id
_entity_poly.type
_entity_poly.pdbx_seq_one_letter_code
_entity_poly.pdbx_strand_id
1 'polypeptide(L)'
;MILTDKNKTEYIETNSHCDLAKRLGITMLTLDTYAEEQGWKEEHRIYWHDKSIEILKQELVNGNIAAVKEMLKVTGSVRPVGRPRKSDVERQVAIEKRLAEEMEADVIRMSLVSRK
;
A
#
# COMPACT_ATOMS: atom_id res chain seq x y z
N MET A 1 12.87 5.84 -37.14
CA MET A 1 12.12 4.58 -37.00
C MET A 1 10.69 4.96 -36.64
N ILE A 2 9.71 4.66 -37.48
CA ILE A 2 8.31 5.03 -37.21
C ILE A 2 7.70 3.89 -36.43
N LEU A 3 7.75 3.95 -35.09
CA LEU A 3 6.95 3.04 -34.28
C LEU A 3 5.47 3.40 -34.52
N THR A 4 4.69 2.40 -34.92
CA THR A 4 3.25 2.53 -35.21
C THR A 4 2.42 2.41 -33.94
N ASP A 5 1.16 2.86 -33.99
CA ASP A 5 0.22 2.75 -32.85
C ASP A 5 0.05 1.31 -32.35
N LYS A 6 0.28 0.32 -33.21
CA LYS A 6 0.28 -1.10 -32.83
C LYS A 6 1.39 -1.45 -31.84
N ASN A 7 2.58 -0.85 -32.00
CA ASN A 7 3.69 -1.06 -31.06
C ASN A 7 3.40 -0.39 -29.71
N LYS A 8 2.64 0.72 -29.72
CA LYS A 8 2.17 1.38 -28.51
C LYS A 8 1.24 0.47 -27.70
N THR A 9 0.22 -0.10 -28.35
CA THR A 9 -0.69 -1.04 -27.68
C THR A 9 0.05 -2.27 -27.17
N GLU A 10 0.99 -2.82 -27.96
CA GLU A 10 1.80 -3.95 -27.52
C GLU A 10 2.69 -3.58 -26.33
N TYR A 11 3.26 -2.37 -26.27
CA TYR A 11 4.03 -1.90 -25.12
C TYR A 11 3.18 -1.81 -23.85
N ILE A 12 1.98 -1.23 -23.96
CA ILE A 12 1.07 -1.03 -22.83
C ILE A 12 0.60 -2.38 -22.26
N GLU A 13 0.24 -3.33 -23.11
CA GLU A 13 -0.35 -4.61 -22.69
C GLU A 13 0.67 -5.71 -22.32
N THR A 14 1.95 -5.51 -22.62
CA THR A 14 2.98 -6.52 -22.41
C THR A 14 3.35 -6.67 -20.93
N ASN A 15 3.48 -7.91 -20.46
CA ASN A 15 3.98 -8.25 -19.12
C ASN A 15 5.49 -8.04 -18.95
N SER A 16 6.26 -8.19 -20.04
CA SER A 16 7.72 -8.20 -20.04
C SER A 16 8.27 -7.36 -21.19
N HIS A 17 8.73 -6.15 -20.88
CA HIS A 17 9.34 -5.23 -21.87
C HIS A 17 10.59 -5.80 -22.52
N CYS A 18 11.30 -6.71 -21.83
CA CYS A 18 12.44 -7.44 -22.37
C CYS A 18 12.06 -8.34 -23.55
N ASP A 19 10.91 -9.00 -23.50
CA ASP A 19 10.49 -9.90 -24.57
C ASP A 19 9.93 -9.13 -25.77
N LEU A 20 9.29 -7.98 -25.52
CA LEU A 20 8.89 -7.05 -26.58
C LEU A 20 10.11 -6.47 -27.31
N ALA A 21 11.14 -6.05 -26.57
CA ALA A 21 12.38 -5.55 -27.16
C ALA A 21 13.04 -6.60 -28.07
N LYS A 22 13.11 -7.86 -27.62
CA LYS A 22 13.61 -8.98 -28.45
C LYS A 22 12.78 -9.19 -29.71
N ARG A 23 11.45 -9.15 -29.62
CA ARG A 23 10.54 -9.33 -30.77
C ARG A 23 10.68 -8.23 -31.81
N LEU A 24 10.85 -6.99 -31.34
CA LEU A 24 11.07 -5.83 -32.20
C LEU A 24 12.50 -5.78 -32.78
N GLY A 25 13.42 -6.59 -32.27
CA GLY A 25 14.84 -6.59 -32.66
C GLY A 25 15.58 -5.35 -32.17
N ILE A 26 15.11 -4.75 -31.07
CA ILE A 26 15.58 -3.48 -30.52
C ILE A 26 16.19 -3.72 -29.13
N THR A 27 17.16 -2.89 -28.73
CA THR A 27 17.69 -2.96 -27.36
C THR A 27 16.68 -2.43 -26.36
N MET A 28 16.61 -3.02 -25.17
CA MET A 28 15.70 -2.56 -24.11
C MET A 28 15.85 -1.06 -23.82
N LEU A 29 17.09 -0.57 -23.80
CA LEU A 29 17.39 0.84 -23.56
C LEU A 29 16.72 1.76 -24.58
N THR A 30 16.77 1.41 -25.87
CA THR A 30 16.17 2.25 -26.92
C THR A 30 14.65 2.19 -26.90
N LEU A 31 14.05 1.06 -26.51
CA LEU A 31 12.62 0.95 -26.27
C LEU A 31 12.19 1.81 -25.06
N ASP A 32 12.95 1.79 -23.97
CA ASP A 32 12.64 2.56 -22.76
C ASP A 32 12.80 4.06 -22.94
N THR A 33 13.84 4.52 -23.65
CA THR A 33 14.02 5.94 -23.99
C THR A 33 12.85 6.41 -24.87
N TYR A 34 12.47 5.61 -25.86
CA TYR A 34 11.35 5.96 -26.73
C TYR A 34 10.01 6.00 -25.97
N ALA A 35 9.76 5.01 -25.10
CA ALA A 35 8.56 4.96 -24.29
C ALA A 35 8.47 6.12 -23.28
N GLU A 36 9.60 6.60 -22.77
CA GLU A 36 9.66 7.81 -21.93
C GLU A 36 9.29 9.06 -22.73
N GLU A 37 9.92 9.25 -23.91
CA GLU A 37 9.69 10.41 -24.77
C GLU A 37 8.23 10.49 -25.28
N GLN A 38 7.60 9.34 -25.50
CA GLN A 38 6.21 9.25 -25.95
C GLN A 38 5.18 9.13 -24.81
N GLY A 39 5.61 9.09 -23.55
CA GLY A 39 4.72 8.97 -22.39
C GLY A 39 4.04 7.61 -22.23
N TRP A 40 4.49 6.56 -22.94
CA TRP A 40 3.87 5.23 -22.90
C TRP A 40 3.98 4.54 -21.55
N LYS A 41 4.97 4.91 -20.73
CA LYS A 41 5.16 4.35 -19.38
C LYS A 41 4.00 4.69 -18.45
N GLU A 42 3.47 5.90 -18.56
CA GLU A 42 2.33 6.33 -17.75
C GLU A 42 1.07 5.58 -18.18
N GLU A 43 0.84 5.47 -19.49
CA GLU A 43 -0.29 4.70 -20.02
C GLU A 43 -0.22 3.21 -19.65
N HIS A 44 0.97 2.60 -19.73
CA HIS A 44 1.22 1.24 -19.26
C HIS A 44 0.90 1.09 -17.77
N ARG A 45 1.33 2.05 -16.93
CA ARG A 45 1.05 2.04 -15.50
C ARG A 45 -0.44 2.10 -15.20
N ILE A 46 -1.16 3.02 -15.86
CA ILE A 46 -2.61 3.18 -15.69
C ILE A 46 -3.34 1.91 -16.14
N TYR A 47 -3.00 1.39 -17.33
CA TYR A 47 -3.60 0.16 -17.86
C TYR A 47 -3.46 -1.02 -16.88
N TRP A 48 -2.25 -1.25 -16.36
CA TRP A 48 -2.01 -2.37 -15.44
C TRP A 48 -2.64 -2.15 -14.07
N HIS A 49 -2.74 -0.91 -13.62
CA HIS A 49 -3.48 -0.57 -12.40
C HIS A 49 -4.97 -0.92 -12.54
N ASP A 50 -5.62 -0.50 -13.64
CA ASP A 50 -7.03 -0.77 -13.89
C ASP A 50 -7.28 -2.27 -14.05
N LYS A 51 -6.42 -2.97 -14.80
CA LYS A 51 -6.48 -4.43 -14.96
C LYS A 51 -6.31 -5.16 -13.62
N SER A 52 -5.43 -4.68 -12.75
CA SER A 52 -5.25 -5.25 -11.41
C SER A 52 -6.50 -5.06 -10.55
N ILE A 53 -7.17 -3.91 -10.64
CA ILE A 53 -8.43 -3.67 -9.96
C ILE A 53 -9.53 -4.61 -10.47
N GLU A 54 -9.60 -4.85 -11.77
CA GLU A 54 -10.58 -5.79 -12.35
C GLU A 54 -10.36 -7.22 -11.84
N ILE A 55 -9.11 -7.68 -11.80
CA ILE A 55 -8.76 -8.99 -11.24
C ILE A 55 -9.16 -9.06 -9.76
N LEU A 56 -8.85 -8.01 -8.98
CA LEU A 56 -9.23 -7.95 -7.56
C LEU A 56 -10.75 -7.98 -7.36
N LYS A 57 -11.53 -7.33 -8.23
CA LYS A 57 -13.01 -7.40 -8.21
C LYS A 57 -13.52 -8.82 -8.47
N GLN A 58 -12.92 -9.54 -9.41
CA GLN A 58 -13.28 -10.93 -9.70
C GLN A 58 -12.94 -11.86 -8.52
N GLU A 59 -11.74 -11.73 -7.97
CA GLU A 59 -11.30 -12.50 -6.80
C GLU A 59 -12.14 -12.22 -5.55
N LEU A 60 -12.63 -10.98 -5.40
CA LEU A 60 -13.58 -10.61 -4.36
C LEU A 60 -14.91 -11.36 -4.51
N VAL A 61 -15.45 -11.46 -5.73
CA VAL A 61 -16.67 -12.24 -6.03
C VAL A 61 -16.46 -13.72 -5.71
N ASN A 62 -15.25 -14.24 -5.93
CA ASN A 62 -14.87 -15.62 -5.61
C ASN A 62 -14.68 -15.87 -4.10
N GLY A 63 -14.82 -14.85 -3.25
CA GLY A 63 -14.71 -14.98 -1.79
C GLY A 63 -13.27 -14.99 -1.26
N ASN A 64 -12.29 -14.56 -2.06
CA ASN A 64 -10.89 -14.54 -1.64
C ASN A 64 -10.63 -13.44 -0.59
N ILE A 65 -10.33 -13.82 0.65
CA ILE A 65 -10.08 -12.90 1.77
C ILE A 65 -8.87 -11.98 1.51
N ALA A 66 -7.87 -12.44 0.74
CA ALA A 66 -6.73 -11.60 0.39
C ALA A 66 -7.15 -10.44 -0.54
N ALA A 67 -8.01 -10.72 -1.53
CA ALA A 67 -8.52 -9.71 -2.44
C ALA A 67 -9.41 -8.67 -1.72
N VAL A 68 -10.21 -9.09 -0.73
CA VAL A 68 -10.96 -8.19 0.16
C VAL A 68 -10.03 -7.20 0.85
N LYS A 69 -8.92 -7.70 1.42
CA LYS A 69 -7.94 -6.86 2.13
C LYS A 69 -7.29 -5.85 1.21
N GLU A 70 -6.88 -6.24 0.01
CA GLU A 70 -6.26 -5.34 -0.96
C GLU A 70 -7.28 -4.31 -1.50
N MET A 71 -8.51 -4.72 -1.81
CA MET A 71 -9.57 -3.79 -2.24
C MET A 71 -9.90 -2.74 -1.18
N LEU A 72 -9.95 -3.11 0.11
CA LEU A 72 -10.17 -2.15 1.19
C LEU A 72 -9.06 -1.10 1.28
N LYS A 73 -7.80 -1.46 0.98
CA LYS A 73 -6.70 -0.50 0.91
C LYS A 73 -6.88 0.46 -0.27
N VAL A 74 -7.24 -0.07 -1.44
CA VAL A 74 -7.43 0.71 -2.67
C VAL A 74 -8.56 1.73 -2.50
N THR A 75 -9.66 1.37 -1.85
CA THR A 75 -10.80 2.28 -1.65
C THR A 75 -10.61 3.28 -0.51
N GLY A 76 -9.45 3.27 0.17
CA GLY A 76 -9.19 4.13 1.32
C GLY A 76 -10.07 3.83 2.54
N SER A 77 -10.80 2.72 2.52
CA SER A 77 -11.61 2.26 3.65
C SER A 77 -10.67 1.69 4.71
N VAL A 78 -10.55 2.40 5.84
CA VAL A 78 -9.80 1.93 7.00
C VAL A 78 -10.35 0.56 7.41
N ARG A 79 -9.44 -0.37 7.72
CA ARG A 79 -9.78 -1.72 8.20
C ARG A 79 -10.90 -1.63 9.24
N PRO A 80 -11.92 -2.50 9.20
CA PRO A 80 -12.94 -2.54 10.24
C PRO A 80 -12.24 -2.67 11.61
N VAL A 81 -12.57 -1.70 12.44
CA VAL A 81 -12.15 -1.37 13.80
C VAL A 81 -11.51 -2.50 14.61
N GLY A 82 -10.32 -2.26 15.17
CA GLY A 82 -9.76 -3.17 16.18
C GLY A 82 -8.30 -2.95 16.59
N ARG A 83 -7.47 -2.33 15.75
CA ARG A 83 -6.08 -1.99 16.13
C ARG A 83 -5.91 -0.48 16.22
N PRO A 84 -5.82 0.10 17.43
CA PRO A 84 -5.42 1.49 17.61
C PRO A 84 -4.07 1.76 16.95
N ARG A 85 -3.79 3.01 16.58
CA ARG A 85 -2.48 3.37 16.03
C ARG A 85 -1.42 3.17 17.12
N LYS A 86 -0.19 2.83 16.72
CA LYS A 86 0.92 2.61 17.65
C LYS A 86 1.11 3.80 18.61
N SER A 87 0.97 5.03 18.08
CA SER A 87 1.03 6.28 18.85
C SER A 87 -0.01 6.37 19.97
N ASP A 88 -1.22 5.86 19.72
CA ASP A 88 -2.33 5.95 20.66
C ASP A 88 -2.12 4.95 21.80
N VAL A 89 -1.58 3.77 21.47
CA VAL A 89 -1.19 2.75 22.45
C VAL A 89 -0.05 3.26 23.34
N GLU A 90 0.98 3.86 22.75
CA GLU A 90 2.14 4.40 23.49
C GLU A 90 1.70 5.51 24.47
N ARG A 91 0.77 6.38 24.04
CA ARG A 91 0.21 7.44 24.90
C ARG A 91 -0.57 6.88 26.09
N GLN A 92 -1.39 5.86 25.85
CA GLN A 92 -2.19 5.22 26.89
C GLN A 92 -1.30 4.54 27.94
N VAL A 93 -0.26 3.82 27.50
CA VAL A 93 0.72 3.17 28.40
C VAL A 93 1.46 4.20 29.25
N ALA A 94 1.83 5.36 28.68
CA ALA A 94 2.49 6.43 29.43
C ALA A 94 1.58 7.05 30.51
N ILE A 95 0.28 7.21 30.22
CA ILE A 95 -0.71 7.71 31.17
C ILE A 95 -0.88 6.72 32.33
N GLU A 96 -1.05 5.43 32.02
CA GLU A 96 -1.22 4.38 33.04
C GLU A 96 -0.02 4.29 33.98
N LYS A 97 1.20 4.39 33.42
CA LYS A 97 2.43 4.40 34.23
C LYS A 97 2.46 5.59 35.20
N ARG A 98 2.15 6.79 34.71
CA ARG A 98 2.12 8.00 35.55
C ARG A 98 1.07 7.88 36.66
N LEU A 99 -0.10 7.35 36.35
CA LEU A 99 -1.19 7.17 37.30
C LEU A 99 -0.82 6.16 38.41
N ALA A 100 -0.10 5.10 38.04
CA ALA A 100 0.42 4.13 39.01
C ALA A 100 1.45 4.76 39.97
N GLU A 101 2.38 5.56 39.44
CA GLU A 101 3.39 6.27 40.23
C GLU A 101 2.75 7.30 41.19
N GLU A 102 1.76 8.07 40.71
CA GLU A 102 1.01 9.03 41.53
C GLU A 102 0.21 8.32 42.64
N MET A 103 -0.44 7.19 42.32
CA MET A 103 -1.18 6.39 43.29
C MET A 103 -0.28 5.77 44.37
N GLU A 104 0.90 5.25 43.99
CA GLU A 104 1.87 4.71 44.95
C GLU A 104 2.38 5.80 45.91
N ALA A 105 2.69 6.98 45.38
CA ALA A 105 3.07 8.13 46.19
C ALA A 105 1.95 8.55 47.16
N ASP A 106 0.69 8.52 46.70
CA ASP A 106 -0.48 8.82 47.55
C ASP A 106 -0.68 7.80 48.66
N VAL A 107 -0.54 6.50 48.37
CA VAL A 107 -0.62 5.44 49.37
C VAL A 107 0.45 5.63 50.45
N ILE A 108 1.69 5.95 50.05
CA ILE A 108 2.79 6.23 50.98
C ILE A 108 2.45 7.45 51.85
N ARG A 109 1.99 8.55 51.25
CA ARG A 109 1.58 9.76 51.99
C ARG A 109 0.47 9.48 53.00
N MET A 110 -0.56 8.73 52.61
CA MET A 110 -1.66 8.38 53.53
C MET A 110 -1.21 7.47 54.66
N SER A 111 -0.31 6.52 54.39
CA SER A 111 0.22 5.61 55.42
C SER A 111 1.02 6.34 56.52
N LEU A 112 1.67 7.45 56.17
CA LEU A 112 2.43 8.28 57.12
C LEU A 112 1.52 9.14 58.01
N VAL A 113 0.36 9.57 57.50
CA VAL A 113 -0.64 10.34 58.27
C VAL A 113 -1.41 9.43 59.23
N SER A 114 -1.70 8.19 58.84
CA SER A 114 -2.45 7.22 59.68
C SER A 114 -1.64 6.64 60.85
N ARG A 115 -0.32 6.87 60.92
CA ARG A 115 0.57 6.34 61.98
C ARG A 115 0.85 7.34 63.11
N LYS A 116 0.11 8.44 63.20
CA LYS A 116 0.10 9.38 64.33
C LYS A 116 -1.16 9.19 65.17
#